data_AF-A0AA35UUU0-F1
#
_entry.id   AF-A0AA35UUU0-F1
#
_cell.length_a   1.000
_cell.length_b   1.000
_cell.length_c   1.000
_cell.angle_alpha   90.00
_cell.angle_beta   90.00
_cell.angle_gamma   90.00
#
_symmetry.space_group_name_H-M   'P 1'
#
loop_
_entity.id
_entity.type
_entity.pdbx_description
1 polymer ?
#
loop_
_entity_poly.entity_id
_entity_poly.type
_entity_poly.pdbx_seq_one_letter_code
_entity_poly.pdbx_strand_id
1 'polypeptide(L)'
;MRVGIVTNTRLAILCMGLGMSFASASSAQAQGGDDDGPKGPSLHDLARSTTLRKAHADYSRYRYCPPGDKIIEQPDAGRLLFRTPDGQPDGYAERRGSAIVYYDRTGKAIRVQPFDEEVPERQ
;
A
#
# COMPACT_ATOMS: atom_id res chain seq x y z
N MET A 1 -28.08 -38.65 -4.85
CA MET A 1 -27.15 -37.63 -5.37
C MET A 1 -26.63 -36.84 -4.19
N ARG A 2 -25.37 -37.04 -3.80
CA ARG A 2 -24.79 -36.52 -2.55
C ARG A 2 -23.82 -35.37 -2.85
N VAL A 3 -23.97 -34.33 -2.05
CA VAL A 3 -23.31 -33.02 -2.06
C VAL A 3 -21.79 -33.16 -1.93
N GLY A 4 -21.04 -32.50 -2.83
CA GLY A 4 -19.59 -32.42 -2.80
C GLY A 4 -19.12 -31.41 -1.74
N ILE A 5 -18.36 -31.91 -0.77
CA ILE A 5 -17.83 -31.19 0.40
C ILE A 5 -16.61 -30.35 -0.01
N VAL A 6 -16.66 -29.06 0.34
CA VAL A 6 -15.54 -28.11 0.32
C VAL A 6 -14.41 -28.61 1.22
N THR A 7 -13.20 -28.79 0.68
CA THR A 7 -11.99 -29.08 1.46
C THR A 7 -11.09 -27.85 1.48
N ASN A 8 -11.06 -27.20 2.65
CA ASN A 8 -10.27 -26.00 2.94
C ASN A 8 -8.92 -26.45 3.54
N THR A 9 -7.83 -26.32 2.79
CA THR A 9 -6.49 -26.76 3.21
C THR A 9 -5.88 -25.76 4.18
N ARG A 10 -6.01 -26.01 5.50
CA ARG A 10 -5.19 -25.36 6.53
C ARG A 10 -4.06 -26.31 6.94
N LEU A 11 -2.86 -26.03 6.46
CA LEU A 11 -1.65 -26.72 6.89
C LEU A 11 -1.04 -25.97 8.07
N ALA A 12 -1.05 -26.61 9.24
CA ALA A 12 -0.35 -26.21 10.45
C ALA A 12 0.90 -27.09 10.64
N ILE A 13 2.06 -26.48 10.89
CA ILE A 13 3.30 -27.11 11.39
C ILE A 13 3.93 -26.06 12.32
N LEU A 14 3.74 -26.12 13.65
CA LEU A 14 4.34 -27.00 14.68
C LEU A 14 5.85 -26.76 14.92
N CYS A 15 6.09 -26.03 16.03
CA CYS A 15 7.14 -26.13 17.05
C CYS A 15 8.55 -26.65 16.70
N MET A 16 9.55 -25.80 16.94
CA MET A 16 10.82 -26.25 17.53
C MET A 16 11.38 -25.18 18.47
N GLY A 17 11.35 -25.48 19.77
CA GLY A 17 12.02 -24.71 20.81
C GLY A 17 13.45 -25.22 21.04
N LEU A 18 14.37 -24.29 21.29
CA LEU A 18 15.70 -24.46 21.88
C LEU A 18 16.18 -23.02 22.14
N GLY A 19 16.73 -22.57 23.26
CA GLY A 19 17.08 -23.17 24.54
C GLY A 19 17.57 -21.98 25.40
N MET A 20 17.23 -22.03 26.68
CA MET A 20 17.54 -21.04 27.71
C MET A 20 19.06 -21.05 28.00
N SER A 21 19.73 -19.90 28.08
CA SER A 21 21.01 -19.77 28.77
C SER A 21 21.18 -18.37 29.35
N PHE A 22 21.34 -18.37 30.67
CA PHE A 22 21.53 -17.24 31.57
C PHE A 22 22.91 -16.58 31.38
N ALA A 23 22.96 -15.25 31.49
CA ALA A 23 24.07 -14.56 32.15
C ALA A 23 23.61 -13.18 32.65
N SER A 24 23.49 -13.08 33.96
CA SER A 24 23.32 -11.83 34.69
C SER A 24 24.58 -10.98 34.59
N ALA A 25 24.45 -9.71 34.23
CA ALA A 25 25.44 -8.68 34.54
C ALA A 25 24.71 -7.48 35.15
N SER A 26 24.92 -7.30 36.45
CA SER A 26 24.41 -6.20 37.25
C SER A 26 25.01 -4.85 36.83
N SER A 27 24.17 -3.82 36.97
CA SER A 27 24.50 -2.44 37.32
C SER A 27 25.47 -1.65 36.43
N ALA A 28 24.89 -0.79 35.60
CA ALA A 28 25.35 0.60 35.47
C ALA A 28 24.12 1.52 35.49
N GLN A 29 23.77 2.00 36.68
CA GLN A 29 22.96 3.21 36.81
C GLN A 29 23.84 4.38 36.35
N ALA A 30 23.64 4.85 35.12
CA ALA A 30 24.14 6.16 34.71
C ALA A 30 23.08 7.20 35.05
N GLN A 31 23.38 7.92 36.12
CA GLN A 31 22.65 9.04 36.67
C GLN A 31 22.97 10.29 35.83
N GLY A 32 21.94 11.09 35.52
CA GLY A 32 22.07 12.53 35.28
C GLY A 32 22.66 12.94 33.93
N GLY A 33 21.80 13.47 33.08
CA GLY A 33 22.19 14.18 31.86
C GLY A 33 20.94 14.64 31.15
N ASP A 34 20.31 15.70 31.68
CA ASP A 34 19.38 16.54 30.94
C ASP A 34 20.20 17.26 29.85
N ASP A 35 20.59 16.50 28.83
CA ASP A 35 21.28 17.01 27.64
C ASP A 35 20.19 17.33 26.63
N ASP A 36 19.59 18.51 26.80
CA ASP A 36 18.78 19.18 25.77
C ASP A 36 19.74 19.72 24.68
N GLY A 37 20.57 18.83 24.13
CA GLY A 37 21.30 19.04 22.89
C GLY A 37 20.29 19.25 21.76
N PRO A 38 20.65 19.99 20.69
CA PRO A 38 19.71 20.35 19.64
C PRO A 38 19.08 19.08 19.08
N LYS A 39 17.81 18.84 19.45
CA LYS A 39 17.01 17.71 18.96
C LYS A 39 17.09 17.78 17.45
N GLY A 40 17.79 16.81 16.85
CA GLY A 40 17.86 16.67 15.40
C GLY A 40 16.45 16.78 14.82
N PRO A 41 16.30 17.32 13.60
CA PRO A 41 14.99 17.56 13.01
C PRO A 41 14.13 16.31 13.14
N SER A 42 12.91 16.47 13.65
CA SER A 42 12.03 15.32 13.84
C SER A 42 11.78 14.64 12.50
N LEU A 43 11.43 13.36 12.52
CA LEU A 43 11.03 12.61 11.31
C LEU A 43 9.93 13.35 10.50
N HIS A 44 9.09 14.13 11.19
CA HIS A 44 8.07 14.98 10.59
C HIS A 44 8.65 16.25 9.91
N ASP A 45 9.76 16.79 10.39
CA ASP A 45 10.47 17.95 9.80
C ASP A 45 11.34 17.55 8.60
N LEU A 46 11.90 16.34 8.62
CA LEU A 46 12.58 15.75 7.47
C LEU A 46 11.61 15.47 6.31
N ALA A 47 10.38 15.05 6.62
CA ALA A 47 9.34 14.84 5.62
C ALA A 47 8.84 16.14 4.96
N ARG A 48 8.99 17.30 5.60
CA ARG A 48 8.65 18.61 5.02
C ARG A 48 9.79 19.22 4.20
N SER A 49 11.04 18.95 4.57
CA SER A 49 12.23 19.45 3.87
C SER A 49 12.63 18.60 2.66
N THR A 50 12.00 17.44 2.47
CA THR A 50 12.23 16.63 1.27
C THR A 50 11.66 17.33 0.03
N THR A 51 12.57 17.89 -0.77
CA THR A 51 12.29 18.41 -2.13
C THR A 51 12.05 17.29 -3.13
N LEU A 52 11.65 16.10 -2.67
CA LEU A 52 11.24 15.00 -3.54
C LEU A 52 10.10 15.50 -4.41
N ARG A 53 10.40 15.65 -5.69
CA ARG A 53 9.45 15.99 -6.72
C ARG A 53 8.32 14.98 -6.61
N LYS A 54 7.15 15.42 -6.11
CA LYS A 54 5.95 14.58 -6.10
C LYS A 54 5.73 14.21 -7.56
N ALA A 55 6.01 12.96 -7.91
CA ALA A 55 5.78 12.47 -9.25
C ALA A 55 4.27 12.57 -9.47
N HIS A 56 3.85 13.60 -10.20
CA HIS A 56 2.44 13.77 -10.52
C HIS A 56 2.11 12.65 -11.50
N ALA A 57 1.39 11.64 -11.02
CA ALA A 57 0.84 10.64 -11.90
C ALA A 57 -0.23 11.31 -12.78
N ASP A 58 -0.18 11.02 -14.07
CA ASP A 58 -1.20 11.44 -15.03
C ASP A 58 -2.36 10.43 -14.99
N TYR A 59 -3.47 10.85 -14.39
CA TYR A 59 -4.67 10.04 -14.22
C TYR A 59 -5.70 10.19 -15.33
N SER A 60 -5.45 11.06 -16.32
CA SER A 60 -6.38 11.27 -17.44
C SER A 60 -6.57 10.02 -18.31
N ARG A 61 -5.70 9.01 -18.17
CA ARG A 61 -5.74 7.75 -18.93
C ARG A 61 -6.69 6.70 -18.34
N TYR A 62 -7.23 6.93 -17.15
CA TYR A 62 -8.19 6.04 -16.51
C TYR A 62 -9.57 6.29 -17.12
N ARG A 63 -10.04 5.36 -17.96
CA ARG A 63 -11.27 5.56 -18.75
C ARG A 63 -12.55 5.11 -18.06
N TYR A 64 -12.44 4.31 -17.01
CA TYR A 64 -13.57 3.77 -16.28
C TYR A 64 -13.68 4.37 -14.87
N CYS A 65 -14.89 4.83 -14.54
CA CYS A 65 -15.32 5.20 -13.20
C CYS A 65 -16.66 4.51 -12.93
N PRO A 66 -16.84 3.87 -11.77
CA PRO A 66 -18.16 3.40 -11.35
C PRO A 66 -19.18 4.55 -11.34
N PRO A 67 -20.44 4.30 -11.74
CA PRO A 67 -21.45 5.35 -11.85
C PRO A 67 -21.80 5.93 -10.48
N GLY A 68 -21.70 7.25 -10.34
CA GLY A 68 -22.02 7.97 -9.11
C GLY A 68 -20.89 8.03 -8.08
N ASP A 69 -19.77 7.37 -8.33
CA ASP A 69 -18.65 7.36 -7.40
C ASP A 69 -17.78 8.62 -7.49
N LYS A 70 -17.20 8.99 -6.34
CA LYS A 70 -16.18 10.01 -6.21
C LYS A 70 -14.81 9.39 -6.45
N ILE A 71 -14.02 10.04 -7.29
CA ILE A 71 -12.63 9.66 -7.57
C ILE A 71 -11.71 10.40 -6.61
N ILE A 72 -10.80 9.67 -5.97
CA ILE A 72 -9.74 10.24 -5.13
C ILE A 72 -8.39 9.78 -5.67
N GLU A 73 -7.54 10.73 -6.05
CA GLU A 73 -6.19 10.45 -6.56
C GLU A 73 -5.22 10.15 -5.41
N GLN A 74 -4.42 9.09 -5.57
CA GLN A 74 -3.33 8.73 -4.66
C GLN A 74 -2.02 8.62 -5.45
N PRO A 75 -1.36 9.76 -5.75
CA PRO A 75 -0.12 9.82 -6.54
C PRO A 75 1.05 9.11 -5.87
N ASP A 76 1.07 9.09 -4.54
CA ASP A 76 2.02 8.35 -3.73
C ASP A 76 1.97 6.83 -3.98
N ALA A 77 0.76 6.30 -4.18
CA ALA A 77 0.52 4.88 -4.43
C ALA A 77 0.26 4.56 -5.92
N GLY A 78 0.30 5.54 -6.81
CA GLY A 78 0.05 5.35 -8.25
C GLY A 78 -1.34 4.80 -8.56
N ARG A 79 -2.37 5.14 -7.77
CA ARG A 79 -3.73 4.58 -7.88
C ARG A 79 -4.82 5.63 -7.75
N LEU A 80 -6.02 5.27 -8.22
CA LEU A 80 -7.27 5.99 -7.99
C LEU A 80 -8.15 5.18 -7.04
N LEU A 81 -8.76 5.84 -6.06
CA LEU A 81 -9.78 5.22 -5.22
C LEU A 81 -11.16 5.63 -5.72
N PHE A 82 -12.09 4.68 -5.71
CA PHE A 82 -13.51 4.92 -5.94
C PHE A 82 -14.24 4.84 -4.60
N ARG A 83 -14.99 5.89 -4.30
CA ARG A 83 -15.86 5.93 -3.13
C ARG A 83 -17.28 6.22 -3.53
N THR A 84 -18.21 5.52 -2.91
CA THR A 84 -19.64 5.81 -3.06
C THR A 84 -19.94 7.24 -2.62
N PRO A 85 -21.09 7.81 -3.03
CA PRO A 85 -21.55 9.10 -2.54
C PRO A 85 -21.57 9.21 -1.00
N ASP A 86 -21.88 8.09 -0.34
CA ASP A 86 -21.91 7.92 1.13
C ASP A 86 -20.52 7.82 1.77
N GLY A 87 -19.45 7.82 0.97
CA GLY A 87 -18.06 7.80 1.42
C GLY A 87 -17.48 6.41 1.70
N GLN A 88 -18.23 5.34 1.38
CA GLN A 88 -17.76 3.96 1.50
C GLN A 88 -16.77 3.60 0.37
N PRO A 89 -15.78 2.73 0.62
CA PRO A 89 -14.89 2.26 -0.44
C PRO A 89 -15.67 1.35 -1.40
N ASP A 90 -15.72 1.70 -2.68
CA ASP A 90 -16.33 0.85 -3.70
C ASP A 90 -15.30 0.07 -4.51
N GLY A 91 -14.08 0.60 -4.60
CA GLY A 91 -12.98 -0.05 -5.29
C GLY A 91 -11.78 0.86 -5.51
N TYR A 92 -10.86 0.42 -6.36
CA TYR A 92 -9.71 1.23 -6.77
C TYR A 92 -9.21 0.80 -8.15
N ALA A 93 -8.47 1.68 -8.80
CA ALA A 93 -7.77 1.39 -10.04
C ALA A 93 -6.28 1.64 -9.87
N GLU A 94 -5.46 0.72 -10.35
CA GLU A 94 -4.00 0.77 -10.21
C GLU A 94 -3.33 0.50 -11.56
N ARG A 95 -2.25 1.24 -11.86
CA ARG A 95 -1.43 0.95 -13.03
C ARG A 95 -0.49 -0.22 -12.72
N ARG A 96 -0.58 -1.27 -13.53
CA ARG A 96 0.28 -2.46 -13.45
C ARG A 96 0.96 -2.65 -14.81
N GLY A 97 2.22 -2.22 -14.89
CA GLY A 97 3.01 -2.30 -16.14
C GLY A 97 2.36 -1.52 -17.28
N SER A 98 1.98 -2.23 -18.33
CA SER A 98 1.30 -1.74 -19.53
C SER A 98 -0.23 -1.86 -19.47
N ALA A 99 -0.82 -1.91 -18.28
CA ALA A 99 -2.27 -1.90 -18.11
C ALA A 99 -2.72 -1.13 -16.87
N ILE A 100 -3.97 -0.68 -16.88
CA ILE A 100 -4.70 -0.21 -15.70
C ILE A 100 -5.65 -1.34 -15.28
N VAL A 101 -5.56 -1.77 -14.03
CA VAL A 101 -6.44 -2.79 -13.47
C VAL A 101 -7.41 -2.12 -12.50
N TYR A 102 -8.68 -2.43 -12.64
CA TYR A 102 -9.76 -1.98 -11.78
C TYR A 102 -10.15 -3.11 -10.85
N TYR A 103 -10.23 -2.79 -9.56
CA TYR A 103 -10.55 -3.70 -8.48
C TYR A 103 -11.82 -3.24 -7.77
N ASP A 104 -12.62 -4.20 -7.32
CA ASP A 104 -13.72 -3.93 -6.40
C ASP A 104 -13.23 -3.67 -4.97
N ARG A 105 -14.17 -3.37 -4.07
CA ARG A 105 -13.93 -3.18 -2.63
C ARG A 105 -13.22 -4.35 -1.93
N THR A 106 -13.28 -5.56 -2.48
CA THR A 106 -12.63 -6.76 -1.93
C THR A 106 -11.20 -6.94 -2.45
N GLY A 107 -10.80 -6.14 -3.44
CA GLY A 107 -9.52 -6.28 -4.14
C GLY A 107 -9.56 -7.29 -5.28
N LYS A 108 -10.75 -7.75 -5.70
CA LYS A 108 -10.88 -8.62 -6.88
C LYS A 108 -10.84 -7.76 -8.14
N ALA A 109 -10.03 -8.17 -9.11
CA ALA A 109 -10.00 -7.51 -10.42
C ALA A 109 -11.35 -7.68 -11.14
N ILE A 110 -11.98 -6.57 -11.49
CA ILE A 110 -13.26 -6.52 -12.20
C ILE A 110 -13.09 -6.08 -13.66
N ARG A 111 -12.00 -5.36 -13.98
CA ARG A 111 -11.72 -4.91 -15.34
C ARG A 111 -10.22 -4.69 -15.53
N VAL A 112 -9.76 -4.94 -16.74
CA VAL A 112 -8.41 -4.60 -17.20
C VAL A 112 -8.54 -3.69 -18.41
N GLN A 113 -7.86 -2.55 -18.38
CA GLN A 113 -7.72 -1.63 -19.49
C GLN A 113 -6.26 -1.70 -19.96
N PRO A 114 -5.97 -2.09 -21.21
CA PRO A 114 -4.62 -1.97 -21.75
C PRO A 114 -4.21 -0.49 -21.79
N PHE A 115 -2.94 -0.20 -21.51
CA PHE A 115 -2.36 1.09 -21.79
C PHE A 115 -2.12 1.12 -23.30
N ASP A 116 -2.85 1.98 -24.01
CA ASP A 116 -2.53 2.28 -25.41
C ASP A 116 -1.18 3.03 -25.37
N GLU A 117 -0.10 2.29 -25.60
CA GLU A 117 1.22 2.85 -25.80
C GLU A 117 1.16 3.52 -27.17
N GLU A 118 1.19 4.86 -27.20
CA GLU A 118 1.30 5.61 -28.45
C GLU A 118 2.43 5.00 -29.26
N VAL A 119 2.09 4.39 -30.40
CA VAL A 119 3.06 3.87 -31.35
C VAL A 119 3.95 5.07 -31.71
N PRO A 120 5.25 5.06 -31.40
CA PRO A 120 6.11 6.16 -31.82
C PRO A 120 6.06 6.19 -33.34
N GLU A 121 5.56 7.30 -33.91
CA GLU A 121 5.65 7.55 -35.34
C GLU A 121 7.13 7.40 -35.72
N ARG A 122 7.43 6.30 -36.41
CA ARG A 122 8.74 6.05 -37.00
C ARG A 122 8.95 7.14 -38.04
N GLN A 123 9.73 8.15 -37.69
CA GLN A 123 10.34 9.09 -38.65
C GLN A 123 11.46 8.39 -39.41
#